data_AF-A0A6G2VTP1-F1
#
_entry.id   AF-A0A6G2VTP1-F1
#
_cell.length_a   1.000
_cell.length_b   1.000
_cell.length_c   1.000
_cell.angle_alpha   90.00
_cell.angle_beta   90.00
_cell.angle_gamma   90.00
#
_symmetry.space_group_name_H-M   'P 1'
#
loop_
_entity.id
_entity.type
_entity.pdbx_description
1 polymer ?
#
loop_
_entity_poly.entity_id
_entity_poly.type
_entity_poly.pdbx_seq_one_letter_code
_entity_poly.pdbx_strand_id
1 'polypeptide(L)' 'ALVGALTGALGGGAAVPETWRDACRLLPGCTLPRLTGTDLVELAGLLEAAQPARPGG' A
#
# COMPACT_ATOMS: atom_id res chain seq x y z
N ALA A 1 -10.35 -5.49 5.55
CA ALA A 1 -9.50 -5.20 4.37
C ALA A 1 -10.23 -4.32 3.35
N LEU A 2 -11.37 -4.77 2.79
CA LEU A 2 -12.05 -4.08 1.69
C LEU A 2 -12.48 -2.63 1.99
N VAL A 3 -13.13 -2.38 3.14
CA VAL A 3 -13.52 -1.01 3.54
C VAL A 3 -12.30 -0.10 3.61
N GLY A 4 -11.19 -0.55 4.23
CA GLY A 4 -9.94 0.20 4.30
C GLY A 4 -9.32 0.51 2.94
N ALA A 5 -9.39 -0.43 1.99
CA ALA A 5 -8.93 -0.21 0.62
C ALA A 5 -9.78 0.84 -0.11
N LEU A 6 -11.12 0.78 0.02
CA LEU A 6 -12.02 1.75 -0.58
C LEU A 6 -11.84 3.15 0.02
N THR A 7 -11.80 3.25 1.34
CA THR A 7 -11.58 4.54 2.03
C THR A 7 -10.21 5.12 1.68
N GLY A 8 -9.17 4.28 1.55
CA GLY A 8 -7.84 4.71 1.13
C GLY A 8 -7.79 5.18 -0.33
N ALA A 9 -8.54 4.54 -1.23
CA ALA A 9 -8.64 4.98 -2.63
C ALA A 9 -9.44 6.28 -2.78
N LEU A 10 -10.51 6.45 -2.00
CA LEU A 10 -11.39 7.64 -2.07
C LEU A 10 -10.83 8.85 -1.31
N GLY A 11 -10.23 8.63 -0.14
CA GLY A 11 -9.70 9.69 0.73
C GLY A 11 -8.19 9.89 0.64
N GLY A 12 -7.48 9.01 -0.08
CA GLY A 12 -6.01 8.99 -0.13
C GLY A 12 -5.37 8.49 1.16
N GLY A 13 -4.06 8.24 1.10
CA GLY A 13 -3.29 7.76 2.26
C GLY A 13 -3.24 8.75 3.43
N ALA A 14 -3.41 10.05 3.18
CA ALA A 14 -3.43 11.08 4.21
C ALA A 14 -4.68 11.03 5.12
N ALA A 15 -5.76 10.37 4.67
CA ALA A 15 -6.97 10.18 5.49
C ALA A 15 -6.79 9.15 6.62
N VAL A 16 -5.70 8.37 6.59
CA VAL A 16 -5.37 7.40 7.64
C VAL A 16 -4.50 8.08 8.71
N PRO A 17 -4.82 7.94 10.02
CA PRO A 17 -4.01 8.47 11.09
C PRO A 17 -2.54 8.06 10.98
N GLU A 18 -1.63 8.99 11.21
CA GLU A 18 -0.18 8.77 11.06
C GLU A 18 0.33 7.64 11.94
N THR A 19 -0.09 7.59 13.21
CA THR A 19 0.28 6.52 14.15
C THR A 19 -0.13 5.13 13.68
N TRP A 20 -1.26 5.02 12.96
CA TRP A 20 -1.71 3.75 12.39
C TRP A 20 -0.91 3.40 11.13
N ARG A 21 -0.58 4.40 10.30
CA ARG A 21 0.29 4.20 9.13
C ARG A 21 1.67 3.71 9.54
N ASP A 22 2.28 4.33 10.54
CA ASP A 22 3.62 3.98 11.00
C ASP A 22 3.69 2.57 11.60
N ALA A 23 2.67 2.19 12.39
CA ALA A 23 2.56 0.83 12.93
C ALA A 23 2.43 -0.25 11.84
N CYS A 24 1.91 0.12 10.66
CA CYS A 24 1.69 -0.80 9.53
C CYS A 24 2.70 -0.64 8.38
N ARG A 25 3.76 0.18 8.54
CA ARG A 25 4.75 0.39 7.46
C ARG A 25 5.51 -0.88 7.11
N LEU A 26 5.95 -1.64 8.10
CA LEU A 26 6.77 -2.82 7.87
C LEU A 26 5.91 -4.06 7.61
N LEU A 27 6.10 -4.68 6.45
CA LEU A 27 5.44 -5.93 6.11
C LEU A 27 6.02 -7.09 6.94
N PRO A 28 5.18 -7.88 7.65
CA PRO A 28 5.63 -8.99 8.50
C PRO A 28 6.02 -10.25 7.72
N GLY A 29 5.79 -10.30 6.40
CA GLY A 29 6.23 -11.41 5.55
C GLY A 29 5.42 -12.70 5.62
N CYS A 30 4.25 -12.70 6.27
CA CYS A 30 3.46 -13.90 6.55
C CYS A 30 2.97 -14.67 5.30
N THR A 31 2.74 -13.99 4.18
CA THR A 31 2.34 -14.61 2.91
C THR A 31 3.39 -14.49 1.81
N LEU A 32 4.33 -13.56 1.95
CA LEU A 32 5.42 -13.30 1.02
C LEU A 32 6.71 -13.04 1.83
N PRO A 33 7.47 -14.10 2.17
CA PRO A 33 8.63 -13.98 3.04
C PRO A 33 9.70 -13.03 2.51
N ARG A 34 9.79 -12.87 1.18
CA ARG A 34 10.74 -11.97 0.52
C ARG A 34 10.44 -10.47 0.72
N LEU A 35 9.25 -10.13 1.19
CA LEU A 35 8.84 -8.75 1.46
C LEU A 35 8.88 -8.41 2.96
N THR A 36 9.43 -9.30 3.79
CA THR A 36 9.55 -9.07 5.22
C THR A 36 10.43 -7.84 5.48
N GLY A 37 9.94 -6.91 6.30
CA GLY A 37 10.66 -5.68 6.63
C GLY A 37 10.66 -4.63 5.51
N THR A 38 9.91 -4.84 4.43
CA THR A 38 9.72 -3.83 3.38
C THR A 38 8.67 -2.80 3.81
N ASP A 39 8.90 -1.53 3.49
CA ASP A 39 7.94 -0.45 3.71
C ASP A 39 6.78 -0.54 2.69
N LEU A 40 5.54 -0.61 3.20
CA LEU A 40 4.32 -0.74 2.41
C LEU A 40 4.07 0.49 1.51
N VAL A 41 4.42 1.69 1.96
CA VAL A 41 4.27 2.94 1.17
C VAL A 41 5.29 2.99 0.05
N GLU A 42 6.54 2.59 0.32
CA GLU A 42 7.58 2.48 -0.70
C GLU A 42 7.21 1.44 -1.76
N LEU A 43 6.76 0.26 -1.31
CA LEU A 43 6.29 -0.80 -2.21
C LEU A 43 5.10 -0.33 -3.06
N ALA A 44 4.14 0.40 -2.48
CA ALA A 44 3.03 0.96 -3.23
C ALA A 44 3.50 1.96 -4.30
N GLY A 45 4.49 2.79 -4.01
CA GLY A 45 5.10 3.69 -4.98
C GLY A 45 5.79 2.96 -6.14
N LEU A 46 6.52 1.88 -5.84
CA LEU A 46 7.13 1.03 -6.86
C LEU A 46 6.10 0.33 -7.74
N LEU A 47 5.01 -0.15 -7.13
CA LEU A 47 3.90 -0.78 -7.87
C LEU A 47 3.18 0.21 -8.78
N GLU A 48 3.01 1.45 -8.33
CA GLU A 48 2.44 2.53 -9.15
C GLU A 48 3.34 2.84 -10.35
N ALA A 49 4.66 2.97 -10.13
CA ALA A 49 5.63 3.21 -11.19
C ALA A 49 5.71 2.03 -12.19
N ALA A 50 5.48 0.81 -11.71
CA ALA A 50 5.49 -0.41 -12.53
C ALA A 50 4.13 -0.68 -13.22
N GLN A 51 3.13 0.18 -13.08
CA GLN A 51 1.82 -0.05 -13.71
C GLN A 51 1.99 -0.15 -15.23
N PRO A 52 1.53 -1.25 -15.85
CA PRO A 52 1.50 -1.35 -17.29
C PRO A 52 0.59 -0.26 -17.87
N ALA A 53 0.91 0.23 -19.06
CA ALA A 53 0.09 1.22 -19.75
C ALA A 53 -1.37 0.74 -19.77
N ARG A 54 -2.27 1.53 -19.17
CA ARG A 54 -3.67 1.16 -19.06
C ARG A 54 -4.19 0.95 -20.49
N PRO A 55 -4.78 -0.22 -20.82
CA PRO A 55 -5.39 -0.40 -22.12
C PRO A 55 -6.45 0.71 -22.26
N GLY A 56 -6.24 1.59 -23.24
CA GLY A 56 -7.11 2.73 -23.50
C GLY A 56 -8.53 2.24 -23.70
N GLY A 57 -9.48 2.89 -23.02
CA GLY A 57 -10.91 2.74 -23.27
C GLY A 57 -11.31 3.42 -24.57
#